data_AF-A0A2E3C0F0-F1
#
_entry.id   AF-A0A2E3C0F0-F1
#
_cell.length_a   1.000
_cell.length_b   1.000
_cell.length_c   1.000
_cell.angle_alpha   90.00
_cell.angle_beta   90.00
_cell.angle_gamma   90.00
#
_symmetry.space_group_name_H-M   'P 1'
#
loop_
_entity.id
_entity.type
_entity.pdbx_description
1 polymer ?
#
loop_
_entity_poly.entity_id
_entity_poly.type
_entity_poly.pdbx_seq_one_letter_code
_entity_poly.pdbx_strand_id
1 'polypeptide(L)'
;MKIENKQWRVADLIQNLDSIKKPKFQRKKRWVISPKFNKAKKACPSYSEYIKFLYETRNSVDVISFGTIIHSNKQIYVNIDGNNRINAIINFIEQPLYILNEKFNDEIRNLRKFLSMEIINNLSYNTLSKFRRLNDLHSISKYIEKLSRDEYNELEDTLIVVQKKLLFPDESTFTESVYLNINIFSNGNSDDYNNIFTSINTHSSSLSENELLASLLYTQNIEFDTTTNVHNFHIKKEIKKYYNERDVGEVLITSPNDFTKEINIFDFMIGLQNYLSRDEIIPVYNASSLGLIFKIFKIIKNISKINQNSFDNFNFINFTNLMIKMNNILKKIFEKIFTKKLNNKLFGSEFKVFSLITNNNLYFLCISILSLIKLKIEEKDIVKKLHIAILYHIYVIHLTRKSSLDDEDEEDDDDILILKDKDSFKYMSGGSHVDLICKKIYDSEPNYLYKMIDKNIYRKLLNKVIEKNIINKDKESNKRGKRRNLNIIHKTFYSMFFKSKVPYDMINNEFSIEHIIPFSTKFNGELDLDRIGNLFPISLNYNKQRSNKHIGNYKHICNDYYDLFLNKLCTEDEYDKIIYYKTKTKPIMMNNEEYKKLCIKNEKYLIDEILNYLFNS
;
A
#
# COMPACT_ATOMS: atom_id res chain seq x y z
N MET A 1 23.54 29.91 -22.17
CA MET A 1 22.59 28.98 -22.84
C MET A 1 21.81 29.73 -23.91
N LYS A 2 21.72 29.20 -25.14
CA LYS A 2 20.99 29.83 -26.24
C LYS A 2 19.64 29.12 -26.41
N ILE A 3 18.56 29.90 -26.52
CA ILE A 3 17.22 29.38 -26.75
C ILE A 3 16.87 29.57 -28.22
N GLU A 4 16.43 28.51 -28.87
CA GLU A 4 15.94 28.53 -30.24
C GLU A 4 14.49 28.01 -30.24
N ASN A 5 13.56 28.86 -30.69
CA ASN A 5 12.16 28.48 -30.85
C ASN A 5 11.98 27.92 -32.27
N LYS A 6 11.50 26.69 -32.38
CA LYS A 6 11.22 26.01 -33.66
C LYS A 6 9.78 25.54 -33.72
N GLN A 7 9.32 25.33 -34.95
CA GLN A 7 8.14 24.53 -35.21
C GLN A 7 8.58 23.22 -35.85
N TRP A 8 8.16 22.11 -35.25
CA TRP A 8 8.37 20.77 -35.79
C TRP A 8 7.04 20.22 -36.26
N ARG A 9 7.00 19.57 -37.42
CA ARG A 9 5.89 18.69 -37.75
C ARG A 9 5.93 17.47 -36.85
N VAL A 10 4.79 16.80 -36.69
CA VAL A 10 4.75 15.50 -36.00
C VAL A 10 5.71 14.49 -36.65
N ALA A 11 5.88 14.54 -37.98
CA ALA A 11 6.88 13.77 -38.70
C ALA A 11 8.32 14.02 -38.20
N ASP A 12 8.70 15.27 -37.92
CA ASP A 12 10.03 15.61 -37.42
C ASP A 12 10.25 15.05 -36.00
N LEU A 13 9.22 15.06 -35.15
CA LEU A 13 9.28 14.44 -33.82
C LEU A 13 9.52 12.92 -33.92
N ILE A 14 8.82 12.24 -34.83
CA ILE A 14 9.00 10.80 -35.06
C ILE A 14 10.42 10.51 -35.55
N GLN A 15 10.93 11.29 -36.50
CA GLN A 15 12.29 11.12 -37.04
C GLN A 15 13.37 11.30 -35.97
N ASN A 16 13.17 12.22 -35.03
CA ASN A 16 14.14 12.50 -33.97
C ASN A 16 13.95 11.62 -32.72
N LEU A 17 12.94 10.75 -32.67
CA LEU A 17 12.50 10.06 -31.45
C LEU A 17 13.62 9.27 -30.76
N ASP A 18 14.41 8.52 -31.52
CA ASP A 18 15.53 7.72 -31.01
C ASP A 18 16.67 8.57 -30.41
N SER A 19 16.70 9.86 -30.74
CA SER A 19 17.67 10.83 -30.23
C SER A 19 17.13 11.60 -29.03
N ILE A 20 15.89 11.35 -28.57
CA ILE A 20 15.29 12.02 -27.41
C ILE A 20 15.43 11.13 -26.17
N LYS A 21 15.95 11.69 -25.08
CA LYS A 21 16.08 11.01 -23.79
C LYS A 21 15.25 11.69 -22.71
N LYS A 22 14.67 10.87 -21.84
CA LYS A 22 14.02 11.32 -20.62
C LYS A 22 15.06 11.52 -19.49
N PRO A 23 15.11 12.68 -18.81
CA PRO A 23 16.01 12.88 -17.68
C PRO A 23 15.46 12.32 -16.36
N LYS A 24 16.30 12.20 -15.34
CA LYS A 24 15.90 11.66 -14.01
C LYS A 24 14.92 12.58 -13.27
N PHE A 25 15.10 13.90 -13.36
CA PHE A 25 14.26 14.90 -12.68
C PHE A 25 12.81 14.94 -13.19
N GLN A 26 12.51 14.28 -14.31
CA GLN A 26 11.14 14.16 -14.80
C GLN A 26 10.35 13.04 -14.10
N ARG A 27 9.07 13.34 -13.85
CA ARG A 27 8.10 12.41 -13.24
C ARG A 27 7.62 11.30 -14.21
N LYS A 28 6.90 10.34 -13.64
CA LYS A 28 6.10 9.35 -14.38
C LYS A 28 4.96 10.04 -15.16
N LYS A 29 4.57 9.46 -16.30
CA LYS A 29 3.39 9.87 -17.07
C LYS A 29 2.13 9.85 -16.20
N ARG A 30 1.25 10.84 -16.38
CA ARG A 30 -0.02 10.96 -15.62
C ARG A 30 -1.26 11.03 -16.51
N TRP A 31 -1.10 11.46 -17.76
CA TRP A 31 -2.21 11.52 -18.68
C TRP A 31 -2.75 10.11 -18.92
N VAL A 32 -4.07 10.02 -18.92
CA VAL A 32 -4.81 8.78 -19.19
C VAL A 32 -5.14 8.70 -20.68
N ILE A 33 -5.56 7.55 -21.17
CA ILE A 33 -5.92 7.42 -22.60
C ILE A 33 -7.21 8.19 -22.90
N SER A 34 -8.24 7.97 -22.10
CA SER A 34 -9.56 8.62 -22.21
C SER A 34 -9.94 9.31 -20.90
N PRO A 35 -10.72 10.40 -20.96
CA PRO A 35 -11.12 11.13 -19.77
C PRO A 35 -11.90 10.23 -18.81
N LYS A 36 -11.52 10.25 -17.52
CA LYS A 36 -12.28 9.57 -16.47
C LYS A 36 -13.16 10.59 -15.77
N PHE A 37 -14.45 10.62 -16.10
CA PHE A 37 -15.42 11.43 -15.39
C PHE A 37 -15.76 10.78 -14.05
N ASN A 38 -15.04 11.18 -12.98
CA ASN A 38 -15.49 10.95 -11.61
C ASN A 38 -15.95 12.30 -11.05
N LYS A 39 -17.23 12.39 -10.65
CA LYS A 39 -17.92 13.62 -10.19
C LYS A 39 -17.22 14.40 -9.06
N ALA A 40 -16.20 13.82 -8.41
CA ALA A 40 -15.51 14.38 -7.24
C ALA A 40 -14.06 14.84 -7.48
N LYS A 41 -13.47 14.68 -8.68
CA LYS A 41 -12.07 15.10 -8.95
C LYS A 41 -11.94 15.80 -10.29
N LYS A 42 -11.12 16.86 -10.35
CA LYS A 42 -10.72 17.54 -11.60
C LYS A 42 -10.28 16.47 -12.62
N ALA A 43 -10.85 16.51 -13.83
CA ALA A 43 -10.55 15.54 -14.88
C ALA A 43 -9.04 15.49 -15.13
N CYS A 44 -8.47 14.28 -15.10
CA CYS A 44 -7.07 14.10 -15.48
C CYS A 44 -6.98 14.30 -17.00
N PRO A 45 -6.03 15.10 -17.52
CA PRO A 45 -5.89 15.27 -18.96
C PRO A 45 -5.70 13.92 -19.66
N SER A 46 -6.22 13.80 -20.87
CA SER A 46 -6.20 12.55 -21.62
C SER A 46 -5.50 12.68 -22.98
N TYR A 47 -4.99 11.54 -23.48
CA TYR A 47 -4.41 11.46 -24.82
C TYR A 47 -5.49 11.78 -25.87
N SER A 48 -6.69 11.21 -25.73
CA SER A 48 -7.79 11.41 -26.67
C SER A 48 -8.16 12.89 -26.85
N GLU A 49 -8.32 13.64 -25.75
CA GLU A 49 -8.64 15.06 -25.80
C GLU A 49 -7.52 15.89 -26.43
N TYR A 50 -6.26 15.60 -26.09
CA TYR A 50 -5.12 16.30 -26.67
C TYR A 50 -4.97 16.06 -28.18
N ILE A 51 -5.19 14.82 -28.63
CA ILE A 51 -5.14 14.50 -30.07
C ILE A 51 -6.30 15.16 -30.82
N LYS A 52 -7.52 15.16 -30.26
CA LYS A 52 -8.67 15.88 -30.84
C LYS A 52 -8.35 17.38 -30.99
N PHE A 53 -7.79 17.98 -29.93
CA PHE A 53 -7.33 19.36 -29.96
C PHE A 53 -6.33 19.62 -31.11
N LEU A 54 -5.32 18.75 -31.29
CA LEU A 54 -4.35 18.89 -32.38
C LEU A 54 -4.97 18.75 -33.77
N TYR A 55 -6.00 17.91 -33.93
CA TYR A 55 -6.77 17.84 -35.18
C TYR A 55 -7.54 19.13 -35.45
N GLU A 56 -8.13 19.74 -34.43
CA GLU A 56 -8.92 20.96 -34.56
C GLU A 56 -8.05 22.18 -34.89
N THR A 57 -6.89 22.32 -34.24
CA THR A 57 -6.05 23.51 -34.35
C THR A 57 -4.91 23.38 -35.37
N ARG A 58 -4.57 22.14 -35.76
CA ARG A 58 -3.34 21.79 -36.51
C ARG A 58 -2.04 22.29 -35.86
N ASN A 59 -2.09 22.72 -34.60
CA ASN A 59 -0.97 23.35 -33.90
C ASN A 59 -1.02 23.03 -32.40
N SER A 60 0.13 22.70 -31.81
CA SER A 60 0.23 22.66 -30.34
C SER A 60 0.27 24.08 -29.79
N VAL A 61 -0.49 24.37 -28.73
CA VAL A 61 -0.39 25.64 -28.01
C VAL A 61 0.76 25.59 -27.02
N ASP A 62 0.77 24.55 -26.17
CA ASP A 62 1.85 24.37 -25.21
C ASP A 62 3.14 23.88 -25.91
N VAL A 63 4.27 24.43 -25.47
CA VAL A 63 5.59 24.16 -26.04
C VAL A 63 6.23 22.90 -25.47
N ILE A 64 6.86 22.06 -26.29
CA ILE A 64 7.73 20.96 -25.83
C ILE A 64 9.16 21.49 -25.72
N SER A 65 9.81 21.29 -24.58
CA SER A 65 11.14 21.86 -24.32
C SER A 65 12.21 20.77 -24.35
N PHE A 66 13.26 20.97 -25.16
CA PHE A 66 14.41 20.09 -25.26
C PHE A 66 15.71 20.81 -24.90
N GLY A 67 16.59 20.15 -24.17
CA GLY A 67 18.01 20.48 -24.10
C GLY A 67 18.79 19.72 -25.17
N THR A 68 19.99 20.16 -25.53
CA THR A 68 20.85 19.42 -26.47
C THR A 68 22.18 19.05 -25.83
N ILE A 69 22.56 17.77 -25.92
CA ILE A 69 23.89 17.29 -25.56
C ILE A 69 24.55 16.66 -26.78
N ILE A 70 25.87 16.82 -26.92
CA ILE A 70 26.65 16.15 -27.96
C ILE A 70 27.23 14.89 -27.35
N HIS A 71 26.90 13.73 -27.91
CA HIS A 71 27.45 12.44 -27.50
C HIS A 71 27.89 11.68 -28.74
N SER A 72 29.17 11.30 -28.80
CA SER A 72 29.73 10.57 -29.95
C SER A 72 29.45 11.25 -31.30
N ASN A 73 29.63 12.57 -31.38
CA ASN A 73 29.34 13.42 -32.54
C ASN A 73 27.88 13.44 -33.01
N LYS A 74 26.95 12.90 -32.21
CA LYS A 74 25.50 12.99 -32.46
C LYS A 74 24.85 13.93 -31.46
N GLN A 75 23.93 14.74 -31.96
CA GLN A 75 23.08 15.57 -31.11
C GLN A 75 21.99 14.69 -30.48
N ILE A 76 21.94 14.69 -29.17
CA ILE A 76 20.89 14.04 -28.38
C ILE A 76 20.04 15.14 -27.73
N TYR A 77 18.73 15.00 -27.82
CA TYR A 77 17.78 15.87 -27.16
C TYR A 77 17.44 15.33 -25.77
N VAL A 78 17.51 16.18 -24.75
CA VAL A 78 17.03 15.87 -23.41
C VAL A 78 15.63 16.47 -23.26
N ASN A 79 14.59 15.67 -23.04
CA ASN A 79 13.25 16.21 -22.83
C ASN A 79 13.18 16.93 -21.47
N ILE A 80 13.17 18.26 -21.50
CA ILE A 80 13.06 19.09 -20.30
C ILE A 80 11.60 19.10 -19.86
N ASP A 81 10.67 19.37 -20.76
CA ASP A 81 9.22 19.33 -20.52
C ASP A 81 8.46 18.83 -21.76
N GLY A 82 7.24 18.32 -21.55
CA GLY A 82 6.35 17.87 -22.63
C GLY A 82 6.26 16.36 -22.81
N ASN A 83 6.85 15.56 -21.92
CA ASN A 83 6.83 14.10 -22.00
C ASN A 83 5.42 13.50 -22.15
N ASN A 84 4.39 13.99 -21.43
CA ASN A 84 3.01 13.49 -21.61
C ASN A 84 2.46 13.75 -23.02
N ARG A 85 2.84 14.87 -23.65
CA ARG A 85 2.42 15.24 -25.00
C ARG A 85 3.10 14.38 -26.05
N ILE A 86 4.40 14.13 -25.89
CA ILE A 86 5.15 13.17 -26.73
C ILE A 86 4.51 11.78 -26.62
N ASN A 87 4.23 11.32 -25.41
CA ASN A 87 3.56 10.04 -25.20
C ASN A 87 2.19 9.99 -25.91
N ALA A 88 1.35 11.01 -25.77
CA ALA A 88 0.04 11.06 -26.43
C ALA A 88 0.16 10.98 -27.97
N ILE A 89 1.09 11.76 -28.55
CA ILE A 89 1.32 11.79 -30.00
C ILE A 89 1.80 10.43 -30.50
N ILE A 90 2.86 9.88 -29.91
CA ILE A 90 3.44 8.62 -30.40
C ILE A 90 2.49 7.44 -30.18
N ASN A 91 1.80 7.37 -29.03
CA ASN A 91 0.79 6.32 -28.81
C ASN A 91 -0.38 6.44 -29.80
N PHE A 92 -0.75 7.66 -30.23
CA PHE A 92 -1.74 7.84 -31.29
C PHE A 92 -1.22 7.38 -32.66
N ILE A 93 0.05 7.64 -32.98
CA ILE A 93 0.65 7.14 -34.23
C ILE A 93 0.71 5.62 -34.25
N GLU A 94 1.00 4.98 -33.12
CA GLU A 94 1.07 3.52 -33.00
C GLU A 94 -0.32 2.86 -32.94
N GLN A 95 -1.28 3.48 -32.24
CA GLN A 95 -2.56 2.87 -31.90
C GLN A 95 -3.73 3.88 -32.00
N PRO A 96 -4.01 4.47 -33.18
CA PRO A 96 -4.98 5.54 -33.35
C PRO A 96 -6.40 5.16 -32.92
N LEU A 97 -6.85 3.94 -33.25
CA LEU A 97 -8.20 3.46 -32.91
C LEU A 97 -8.37 3.17 -31.41
N TYR A 98 -7.27 2.87 -30.71
CA TYR A 98 -7.30 2.72 -29.26
C TYR A 98 -7.42 4.08 -28.55
N ILE A 99 -6.65 5.08 -29.00
CA ILE A 99 -6.66 6.44 -28.43
C ILE A 99 -7.97 7.17 -28.73
N LEU A 100 -8.53 6.99 -29.93
CA LEU A 100 -9.76 7.65 -30.38
C LEU A 100 -10.96 6.69 -30.38
N ASN A 101 -10.99 5.69 -29.50
CA ASN A 101 -12.02 4.66 -29.46
C ASN A 101 -13.45 5.22 -29.50
N GLU A 102 -13.75 6.22 -28.67
CA GLU A 102 -15.07 6.87 -28.65
C GLU A 102 -15.46 7.51 -30.00
N LYS A 103 -14.49 8.09 -30.74
CA LYS A 103 -14.73 8.72 -32.04
C LYS A 103 -15.01 7.68 -33.14
N PHE A 104 -14.45 6.48 -32.99
CA PHE A 104 -14.50 5.39 -33.97
C PHE A 104 -15.34 4.20 -33.48
N ASN A 105 -16.26 4.40 -32.53
CA ASN A 105 -16.98 3.31 -31.87
C ASN A 105 -17.75 2.42 -32.87
N ASP A 106 -18.43 3.03 -33.84
CA ASP A 106 -19.18 2.31 -34.87
C ASP A 106 -18.25 1.54 -35.83
N GLU A 107 -17.17 2.18 -36.27
CA GLU A 107 -16.16 1.52 -37.12
C GLU A 107 -15.50 0.36 -36.37
N ILE A 108 -15.10 0.55 -35.12
CA ILE A 108 -14.52 -0.50 -34.28
C ILE A 108 -15.51 -1.65 -34.12
N ARG A 109 -16.80 -1.37 -33.90
CA ARG A 109 -17.84 -2.40 -33.83
C ARG A 109 -17.94 -3.21 -35.12
N ASN A 110 -17.84 -2.56 -36.28
CA ASN A 110 -17.87 -3.23 -37.58
C ASN A 110 -16.59 -4.03 -37.84
N LEU A 111 -15.41 -3.47 -37.54
CA LEU A 111 -14.13 -4.18 -37.66
C LEU A 111 -14.07 -5.44 -36.79
N ARG A 112 -14.71 -5.42 -35.61
CA ARG A 112 -14.78 -6.57 -34.68
C ARG A 112 -15.50 -7.79 -35.22
N LYS A 113 -16.25 -7.66 -36.32
CA LYS A 113 -16.83 -8.81 -37.04
C LYS A 113 -15.74 -9.67 -37.68
N PHE A 114 -14.62 -9.06 -38.07
CA PHE A 114 -13.56 -9.68 -38.88
C PHE A 114 -12.24 -9.82 -38.13
N LEU A 115 -11.92 -8.85 -37.26
CA LEU A 115 -10.63 -8.74 -36.59
C LEU A 115 -10.80 -8.78 -35.08
N SER A 116 -9.82 -9.35 -34.37
CA SER A 116 -9.78 -9.28 -32.92
C SER A 116 -9.50 -7.85 -32.45
N MET A 117 -9.94 -7.51 -31.23
CA MET A 117 -9.71 -6.17 -30.67
C MET A 117 -8.21 -5.85 -30.54
N GLU A 118 -7.37 -6.86 -30.28
CA GLU A 118 -5.92 -6.71 -30.21
C GLU A 118 -5.34 -6.23 -31.55
N ILE A 119 -5.80 -6.82 -32.66
CA ILE A 119 -5.37 -6.42 -34.01
C ILE A 119 -5.84 -5.01 -34.30
N ILE A 120 -7.12 -4.71 -34.06
CA ILE A 120 -7.72 -3.39 -34.31
C ILE A 120 -6.94 -2.29 -33.58
N ASN A 121 -6.61 -2.53 -32.30
CA ASN A 121 -5.84 -1.58 -31.50
C ASN A 121 -4.41 -1.38 -32.00
N ASN A 122 -3.81 -2.37 -32.67
CA ASN A 122 -2.43 -2.34 -33.17
C ASN A 122 -2.31 -1.87 -34.63
N LEU A 123 -3.40 -1.47 -35.28
CA LEU A 123 -3.35 -0.87 -36.62
C LEU A 123 -2.82 0.57 -36.53
N SER A 124 -1.57 0.78 -36.93
CA SER A 124 -0.90 2.09 -36.83
C SER A 124 -1.52 3.17 -37.73
N TYR A 125 -1.33 4.43 -37.35
CA TYR A 125 -1.74 5.59 -38.16
C TYR A 125 -1.10 5.58 -39.54
N ASN A 126 0.20 5.28 -39.63
CA ASN A 126 0.92 5.25 -40.91
C ASN A 126 0.35 4.19 -41.86
N THR A 127 -0.07 3.06 -41.30
CA THR A 127 -0.75 1.98 -42.01
C THR A 127 -2.15 2.41 -42.47
N LEU A 128 -2.96 2.93 -41.55
CA LEU A 128 -4.36 3.30 -41.83
C LEU A 128 -4.52 4.54 -42.72
N SER A 129 -3.58 5.49 -42.67
CA SER A 129 -3.67 6.72 -43.46
C SER A 129 -3.24 6.53 -44.92
N LYS A 130 -2.44 5.50 -45.23
CA LYS A 130 -1.77 5.36 -46.54
C LYS A 130 -2.15 4.11 -47.33
N PHE A 131 -2.88 3.16 -46.76
CA PHE A 131 -3.26 1.97 -47.49
C PHE A 131 -4.18 2.32 -48.68
N ARG A 132 -4.05 1.57 -49.77
CA ARG A 132 -4.91 1.67 -50.96
C ARG A 132 -5.84 0.48 -51.06
N ARG A 133 -5.38 -0.70 -50.66
CA ARG A 133 -6.12 -1.96 -50.60
C ARG A 133 -5.81 -2.71 -49.32
N LEU A 134 -6.70 -3.62 -48.92
CA LEU A 134 -6.45 -4.47 -47.75
C LEU A 134 -5.13 -5.26 -47.84
N ASN A 135 -4.69 -5.60 -49.05
CA ASN A 135 -3.43 -6.31 -49.27
C ASN A 135 -2.18 -5.50 -48.85
N ASP A 136 -2.28 -4.17 -48.74
CA ASP A 136 -1.21 -3.31 -48.23
C ASP A 136 -1.04 -3.44 -46.71
N LEU A 137 -2.02 -4.06 -46.03
CA LEU A 137 -2.08 -4.20 -44.57
C LEU A 137 -1.48 -5.55 -44.14
N HIS A 138 -0.15 -5.66 -44.17
CA HIS A 138 0.55 -6.90 -43.79
C HIS A 138 0.19 -7.46 -42.40
N SER A 139 -0.20 -6.59 -41.46
CA SER A 139 -0.63 -6.99 -40.11
C SER A 139 -1.89 -7.85 -40.09
N ILE A 140 -2.70 -7.82 -41.15
CA ILE A 140 -3.98 -8.54 -41.23
C ILE A 140 -4.08 -9.51 -42.40
N SER A 141 -3.00 -9.70 -43.18
CA SER A 141 -2.98 -10.56 -44.38
C SER A 141 -3.53 -11.97 -44.13
N LYS A 142 -3.13 -12.63 -43.03
CA LYS A 142 -3.60 -13.97 -42.64
C LYS A 142 -5.10 -14.06 -42.35
N TYR A 143 -5.74 -12.94 -42.00
CA TYR A 143 -7.17 -12.87 -41.73
C TYR A 143 -7.94 -12.64 -43.02
N ILE A 144 -7.40 -11.76 -43.88
CA ILE A 144 -7.96 -11.44 -45.19
C ILE A 144 -8.12 -12.70 -46.06
N GLU A 145 -7.12 -13.61 -46.06
CA GLU A 145 -7.15 -14.85 -46.85
C GLU A 145 -8.33 -15.78 -46.53
N LYS A 146 -8.96 -15.62 -45.36
CA LYS A 146 -10.06 -16.46 -44.89
C LYS A 146 -11.44 -15.84 -45.10
N LEU A 147 -11.50 -14.61 -45.57
CA LEU A 147 -12.75 -13.89 -45.77
C LEU A 147 -13.40 -14.28 -47.10
N SER A 148 -14.72 -14.37 -47.11
CA SER A 148 -15.47 -14.36 -48.37
C SER A 148 -15.31 -13.01 -49.09
N ARG A 149 -15.68 -12.95 -50.37
CA ARG A 149 -15.58 -11.72 -51.16
C ARG A 149 -16.40 -10.57 -50.56
N ASP A 150 -17.58 -10.87 -50.01
CA ASP A 150 -18.46 -9.86 -49.40
C ASP A 150 -17.88 -9.34 -48.09
N GLU A 151 -17.35 -10.22 -47.25
CA GLU A 151 -16.68 -9.86 -45.99
C GLU A 151 -15.38 -9.07 -46.24
N TYR A 152 -14.64 -9.42 -47.30
CA TYR A 152 -13.47 -8.65 -47.75
C TYR A 152 -13.87 -7.22 -48.09
N ASN A 153 -14.92 -7.04 -48.90
CA ASN A 153 -15.39 -5.72 -49.29
C ASN A 153 -15.90 -4.93 -48.07
N GLU A 154 -16.66 -5.55 -47.16
CA GLU A 154 -17.16 -4.87 -45.95
C GLU A 154 -16.01 -4.40 -45.03
N LEU A 155 -14.96 -5.23 -44.88
CA LEU A 155 -13.76 -4.85 -44.12
C LEU A 155 -13.00 -3.70 -44.81
N GLU A 156 -12.81 -3.76 -46.13
CA GLU A 156 -12.15 -2.72 -46.91
C GLU A 156 -12.90 -1.39 -46.80
N ASP A 157 -14.21 -1.40 -47.01
CA ASP A 157 -15.08 -0.22 -46.91
C ASP A 157 -15.03 0.39 -45.50
N THR A 158 -15.08 -0.44 -44.46
CA THR A 158 -14.98 0.02 -43.07
C THR A 158 -13.62 0.70 -42.81
N LEU A 159 -12.53 0.13 -43.30
CA LEU A 159 -11.19 0.72 -43.14
C LEU A 159 -11.01 2.00 -43.99
N ILE A 160 -11.65 2.09 -45.16
CA ILE A 160 -11.67 3.33 -45.97
C ILE A 160 -12.40 4.44 -45.21
N VAL A 161 -13.52 4.14 -44.53
CA VAL A 161 -14.21 5.10 -43.66
C VAL A 161 -13.30 5.55 -42.51
N VAL A 162 -12.58 4.63 -41.87
CA VAL A 162 -11.58 4.94 -40.85
C VAL A 162 -10.50 5.87 -41.40
N GLN A 163 -9.92 5.55 -42.56
CA GLN A 163 -8.89 6.36 -43.23
C GLN A 163 -9.38 7.79 -43.48
N LYS A 164 -10.57 7.94 -44.08
CA LYS A 164 -11.16 9.26 -44.35
C LYS A 164 -11.35 10.09 -43.08
N LYS A 165 -11.73 9.46 -41.97
CA LYS A 165 -11.89 10.12 -40.66
C LYS A 165 -10.56 10.44 -39.95
N LEU A 166 -9.46 9.79 -40.34
CA LEU A 166 -8.10 10.01 -39.84
C LEU A 166 -7.32 11.06 -40.66
N LEU A 167 -7.67 11.25 -41.93
CA LEU A 167 -7.14 12.29 -42.79
C LEU A 167 -7.84 13.63 -42.54
N PHE A 168 -7.18 14.71 -42.94
CA PHE A 168 -7.80 16.02 -42.98
C PHE A 168 -8.69 16.19 -44.24
N PRO A 169 -9.57 17.21 -44.29
CA PRO A 169 -10.42 17.46 -45.46
C PRO A 169 -9.66 17.69 -46.78
N ASP A 170 -8.42 18.13 -46.70
CA ASP A 170 -7.48 18.32 -47.82
C ASP A 170 -6.66 17.05 -48.13
N GLU A 171 -7.09 15.90 -47.59
CA GLU A 171 -6.42 14.58 -47.68
C GLU A 171 -5.01 14.53 -47.06
N SER A 172 -4.58 15.61 -46.41
CA SER A 172 -3.28 15.66 -45.77
C SER A 172 -3.23 14.81 -44.48
N THR A 173 -2.04 14.34 -44.13
CA THR A 173 -1.84 13.46 -42.97
C THR A 173 -1.62 14.26 -41.69
N PHE A 174 -2.01 13.69 -40.55
CA PHE A 174 -1.72 14.22 -39.22
C PHE A 174 -0.22 14.48 -39.03
N THR A 175 0.62 13.58 -39.53
CA THR A 175 2.08 13.66 -39.40
C THR A 175 2.69 14.86 -40.12
N GLU A 176 2.10 15.29 -41.23
CA GLU A 176 2.63 16.36 -42.09
C GLU A 176 1.98 17.72 -41.84
N SER A 177 0.73 17.73 -41.38
CA SER A 177 -0.07 18.96 -41.25
C SER A 177 -0.13 19.54 -39.85
N VAL A 178 0.23 18.77 -38.82
CA VAL A 178 0.23 19.24 -37.43
C VAL A 178 1.60 19.74 -37.02
N TYR A 179 1.66 20.99 -36.57
CA TYR A 179 2.88 21.64 -36.07
C TYR A 179 2.93 21.62 -34.54
N LEU A 180 4.13 21.41 -34.01
CA LEU A 180 4.46 21.38 -32.59
C LEU A 180 5.40 22.55 -32.31
N ASN A 181 5.05 23.39 -31.35
CA ASN A 181 5.95 24.43 -30.86
C ASN A 181 7.03 23.79 -29.99
N ILE A 182 8.30 24.00 -30.35
CA ILE A 182 9.47 23.40 -29.68
C ILE A 182 10.42 24.51 -29.22
N ASN A 183 10.88 24.42 -27.97
CA ASN A 183 12.00 25.22 -27.49
C ASN A 183 13.24 24.34 -27.38
N ILE A 184 14.34 24.75 -27.99
CA ILE A 184 15.62 24.05 -27.95
C ILE A 184 16.62 24.90 -27.17
N PHE A 185 17.08 24.37 -26.03
CA PHE A 185 18.09 24.96 -25.17
C PHE A 185 19.43 24.32 -25.50
N SER A 186 20.32 25.10 -26.11
CA SER A 186 21.66 24.64 -26.52
C SER A 186 22.76 25.14 -25.58
N ASN A 187 23.85 24.35 -25.53
CA ASN A 187 25.01 24.57 -24.68
C ASN A 187 24.68 24.58 -23.17
N GLY A 188 23.71 23.77 -22.75
CA GLY A 188 23.40 23.51 -21.35
C GLY A 188 23.91 22.15 -20.88
N ASN A 189 24.12 22.02 -19.58
CA ASN A 189 24.35 20.73 -18.92
C ASN A 189 23.05 20.23 -18.25
N SER A 190 23.11 19.06 -17.60
CA SER A 190 21.95 18.47 -16.93
C SER A 190 21.36 19.34 -15.82
N ASP A 191 22.18 20.13 -15.13
CA ASP A 191 21.75 21.01 -14.04
C ASP A 191 21.03 22.24 -14.60
N ASP A 192 21.53 22.81 -15.71
CA ASP A 192 20.87 23.88 -16.44
C ASP A 192 19.46 23.44 -16.89
N TYR A 193 19.36 22.23 -17.44
CA TYR A 193 18.09 21.66 -17.89
C TYR A 193 17.13 21.38 -16.73
N ASN A 194 17.64 20.92 -15.59
CA ASN A 194 16.86 20.77 -14.38
C ASN A 194 16.31 22.12 -13.89
N ASN A 195 17.13 23.17 -13.87
CA ASN A 195 16.71 24.52 -13.47
C ASN A 195 15.62 25.08 -14.37
N ILE A 196 15.72 24.86 -15.69
CA ILE A 196 14.65 25.21 -16.63
C ILE A 196 13.37 24.44 -16.30
N PHE A 197 13.46 23.12 -16.08
CA PHE A 197 12.31 22.31 -15.70
C PHE A 197 11.66 22.82 -14.41
N THR A 198 12.45 23.13 -13.38
CA THR A 198 11.96 23.72 -12.14
C THR A 198 11.23 25.03 -12.41
N SER A 199 11.84 25.95 -13.18
CA SER A 199 11.27 27.26 -13.49
C SER A 199 9.92 27.16 -14.22
N ILE A 200 9.83 26.31 -15.25
CA ILE A 200 8.61 26.06 -16.01
C ILE A 200 7.48 25.54 -15.08
N ASN A 201 7.83 24.65 -14.15
CA ASN A 201 6.82 23.91 -13.41
C ASN A 201 6.48 24.47 -12.02
N THR A 202 7.34 25.31 -11.42
CA THR A 202 7.13 25.85 -10.06
C THR A 202 5.86 26.71 -9.95
N HIS A 203 5.50 27.39 -11.04
CA HIS A 203 4.28 28.22 -11.12
C HIS A 203 3.08 27.46 -11.73
N SER A 204 3.29 26.23 -12.21
CA SER A 204 2.22 25.39 -12.72
C SER A 204 1.50 24.70 -11.56
N SER A 205 0.16 24.85 -11.47
CA SER A 205 -0.65 24.19 -10.43
C SER A 205 -0.77 22.66 -10.59
N SER A 206 0.01 22.05 -11.49
CA SER A 206 -0.16 20.67 -11.95
C SER A 206 0.78 19.68 -11.26
N LEU A 207 1.93 20.13 -10.73
CA LEU A 207 2.90 19.27 -10.06
C LEU A 207 2.67 19.20 -8.56
N SER A 208 2.78 18.00 -7.99
CA SER A 208 2.81 17.82 -6.54
C SER A 208 4.15 18.27 -5.95
N GLU A 209 4.18 18.58 -4.66
CA GLU A 209 5.42 18.93 -3.93
C GLU A 209 6.52 17.88 -4.14
N ASN A 210 6.15 16.59 -4.19
CA ASN A 210 7.08 15.48 -4.47
C ASN A 210 7.68 15.50 -5.88
N GLU A 211 6.87 15.85 -6.87
CA GLU A 211 7.31 15.89 -8.26
C GLU A 211 8.34 17.00 -8.46
N LEU A 212 8.24 18.08 -7.68
CA LEU A 212 9.26 19.13 -7.62
C LEU A 212 10.49 18.74 -6.79
N LEU A 213 10.37 17.86 -5.78
CA LEU A 213 11.52 17.42 -4.99
C LEU A 213 12.58 16.68 -5.84
N ALA A 214 12.15 15.88 -6.82
CA ALA A 214 13.07 15.19 -7.72
C ALA A 214 14.00 16.17 -8.47
N SER A 215 13.44 17.31 -8.86
CA SER A 215 14.16 18.38 -9.52
C SER A 215 14.96 19.23 -8.55
N LEU A 216 14.36 19.59 -7.40
CA LEU A 216 14.98 20.43 -6.38
C LEU A 216 16.28 19.84 -5.81
N LEU A 217 16.29 18.51 -5.64
CA LEU A 217 17.39 17.76 -5.04
C LEU A 217 18.29 17.09 -6.08
N TYR A 218 18.05 17.34 -7.38
CA TYR A 218 18.73 16.68 -8.48
C TYR A 218 20.25 16.89 -8.45
N THR A 219 20.69 18.11 -8.13
CA THR A 219 22.10 18.53 -8.15
C THR A 219 22.87 18.13 -6.90
N GLN A 220 22.19 17.56 -5.89
CA GLN A 220 22.79 17.20 -4.62
C GLN A 220 23.20 15.73 -4.64
N ASN A 221 24.38 15.47 -5.18
CA ASN A 221 24.95 14.13 -5.29
C ASN A 221 25.56 13.65 -3.97
N ILE A 222 25.48 12.35 -3.71
CA ILE A 222 26.16 11.68 -2.60
C ILE A 222 27.17 10.66 -3.10
N GLU A 223 28.31 10.58 -2.41
CA GLU A 223 29.30 9.53 -2.65
C GLU A 223 28.76 8.19 -2.17
N PHE A 224 28.36 7.35 -3.12
CA PHE A 224 27.61 6.14 -2.83
C PHE A 224 28.45 4.88 -3.11
N ASP A 225 29.36 4.56 -2.19
CA ASP A 225 30.17 3.34 -2.28
C ASP A 225 29.32 2.08 -2.01
N THR A 226 29.22 1.22 -3.01
CA THR A 226 28.51 -0.08 -2.95
C THR A 226 29.44 -1.28 -2.77
N THR A 227 30.76 -1.08 -2.80
CA THR A 227 31.74 -2.17 -2.70
C THR A 227 31.96 -2.59 -1.26
N THR A 228 31.89 -1.65 -0.32
CA THR A 228 32.15 -1.88 1.11
C THR A 228 30.88 -1.92 1.97
N ASN A 229 29.76 -1.37 1.49
CA ASN A 229 28.53 -1.25 2.27
C ASN A 229 27.35 -2.01 1.62
N VAL A 230 26.94 -3.12 2.26
CA VAL A 230 25.86 -3.98 1.79
C VAL A 230 24.50 -3.27 1.72
N HIS A 231 24.24 -2.32 2.62
CA HIS A 231 23.00 -1.54 2.60
C HIS A 231 22.96 -0.63 1.37
N ASN A 232 24.08 0.04 1.05
CA ASN A 232 24.17 0.86 -0.16
C ASN A 232 23.92 0.03 -1.42
N PHE A 233 24.50 -1.17 -1.52
CA PHE A 233 24.21 -2.07 -2.64
C PHE A 233 22.71 -2.35 -2.80
N HIS A 234 22.01 -2.65 -1.70
CA HIS A 234 20.58 -2.91 -1.72
C HIS A 234 19.73 -1.68 -2.04
N ILE A 235 20.08 -0.51 -1.49
CA ILE A 235 19.42 0.76 -1.79
C ILE A 235 19.54 1.07 -3.29
N LYS A 236 20.73 0.90 -3.88
CA LYS A 236 20.96 1.10 -5.33
C LYS A 236 20.08 0.19 -6.19
N LYS A 237 19.86 -1.05 -5.77
CA LYS A 237 18.96 -1.99 -6.46
C LYS A 237 17.52 -1.48 -6.45
N GLU A 238 17.05 -0.93 -5.33
CA GLU A 238 15.69 -0.37 -5.24
C GLU A 238 15.53 0.93 -6.05
N ILE A 239 16.58 1.75 -6.16
CA ILE A 239 16.60 2.94 -7.05
C ILE A 239 16.43 2.53 -8.50
N LYS A 240 17.20 1.53 -8.95
CA LYS A 240 17.08 0.99 -10.32
C LYS A 240 15.66 0.45 -10.57
N LYS A 241 15.10 -0.29 -9.61
CA LYS A 241 13.73 -0.80 -9.69
C LYS A 241 12.71 0.33 -9.82
N TYR A 242 12.82 1.37 -9.00
CA TYR A 242 11.94 2.54 -9.05
C TYR A 242 11.91 3.18 -10.44
N TYR A 243 13.08 3.45 -11.04
CA TYR A 243 13.14 4.08 -12.35
C TYR A 243 12.67 3.17 -13.49
N ASN A 244 12.94 1.87 -13.42
CA ASN A 244 12.39 0.91 -14.37
C ASN A 244 10.85 0.92 -14.31
N GLU A 245 10.26 0.93 -13.11
CA GLU A 245 8.81 1.01 -12.91
C GLU A 245 8.23 2.37 -13.29
N ARG A 246 9.00 3.45 -13.13
CA ARG A 246 8.63 4.81 -13.53
C ARG A 246 8.37 4.88 -15.03
N ASP A 247 9.25 4.27 -15.82
CA ASP A 247 9.24 4.38 -17.28
C ASP A 247 8.38 3.30 -17.97
N VAL A 248 7.73 2.40 -17.22
CA VAL A 248 6.83 1.37 -17.79
C VAL A 248 5.73 2.01 -18.66
N GLY A 249 5.72 1.61 -19.93
CA GLY A 249 4.76 2.05 -20.93
C GLY A 249 4.95 3.50 -21.38
N GLU A 250 6.08 4.13 -21.06
CA GLU A 250 6.44 5.42 -21.64
C GLU A 250 7.23 5.25 -22.94
N VAL A 251 7.03 6.19 -23.85
CA VAL A 251 7.75 6.26 -25.12
C VAL A 251 9.22 6.61 -24.91
N LEU A 252 9.47 7.61 -24.04
CA LEU A 252 10.82 8.01 -23.68
C LEU A 252 11.26 7.29 -22.41
N ILE A 253 12.34 6.55 -22.51
CA ILE A 253 12.97 5.85 -21.37
C ILE A 253 14.25 6.58 -20.96
N THR A 254 14.56 6.56 -19.67
CA THR A 254 15.91 6.92 -19.22
C THR A 254 16.81 5.70 -19.39
N SER A 255 18.06 5.91 -19.85
CA SER A 255 19.01 4.82 -20.05
C SER A 255 19.28 4.06 -18.73
N PRO A 256 19.20 2.72 -18.72
CA PRO A 256 19.44 1.89 -17.52
C PRO A 256 20.81 2.11 -16.86
N ASN A 257 21.79 2.56 -17.63
CA ASN A 257 23.16 2.80 -17.17
C ASN A 257 23.35 4.20 -16.58
N ASP A 258 22.39 5.12 -16.76
CA ASP A 258 22.48 6.49 -16.23
C ASP A 258 22.05 6.54 -14.74
N PHE A 259 21.32 5.53 -14.25
CA PHE A 259 20.85 5.47 -12.86
C PHE A 259 21.93 5.15 -11.82
N THR A 260 23.11 4.70 -12.24
CA THR A 260 24.09 4.08 -11.33
C THR A 260 25.40 4.84 -11.17
N LYS A 261 25.62 5.90 -11.96
CA LYS A 261 26.85 6.70 -11.92
C LYS A 261 26.83 7.75 -10.81
N GLU A 262 25.75 8.54 -10.75
CA GLU A 262 25.56 9.58 -9.74
C GLU A 262 24.21 9.37 -9.06
N ILE A 263 24.22 9.27 -7.74
CA ILE A 263 23.05 9.13 -6.89
C ILE A 263 22.84 10.46 -6.19
N ASN A 264 21.69 11.10 -6.42
CA ASN A 264 21.34 12.32 -5.71
C ASN A 264 20.53 12.02 -4.43
N ILE A 265 20.28 13.04 -3.62
CA ILE A 265 19.53 12.90 -2.37
C ILE A 265 18.12 12.34 -2.60
N PHE A 266 17.44 12.74 -3.68
CA PHE A 266 16.11 12.24 -3.98
C PHE A 266 16.13 10.74 -4.26
N ASP A 267 17.05 10.30 -5.11
CA ASP A 267 17.30 8.90 -5.42
C ASP A 267 17.57 8.10 -4.14
N PHE A 268 18.47 8.60 -3.30
CA PHE A 268 18.81 7.97 -2.02
C PHE A 268 17.60 7.81 -1.10
N MET A 269 16.78 8.85 -0.92
CA MET A 269 15.63 8.80 -0.02
C MET A 269 14.56 7.80 -0.47
N ILE A 270 14.29 7.73 -1.79
CA ILE A 270 13.38 6.74 -2.36
C ILE A 270 13.96 5.33 -2.20
N GLY A 271 15.23 5.16 -2.56
CA GLY A 271 15.93 3.90 -2.44
C GLY A 271 15.94 3.37 -1.00
N LEU A 272 16.19 4.25 -0.03
CA LEU A 272 16.19 3.91 1.39
C LEU A 272 14.79 3.51 1.87
N GLN A 273 13.74 4.28 1.53
CA GLN A 273 12.37 3.90 1.91
C GLN A 273 11.99 2.54 1.33
N ASN A 274 12.27 2.32 0.05
CA ASN A 274 11.97 1.05 -0.62
C ASN A 274 12.79 -0.11 -0.04
N TYR A 275 14.05 0.13 0.33
CA TYR A 275 14.88 -0.86 1.01
C TYR A 275 14.28 -1.29 2.36
N LEU A 276 13.80 -0.32 3.16
CA LEU A 276 13.18 -0.58 4.46
C LEU A 276 11.79 -1.23 4.33
N SER A 277 11.14 -1.10 3.18
CA SER A 277 9.83 -1.73 2.90
C SER A 277 9.87 -3.25 2.74
N ARG A 278 11.05 -3.88 2.70
CA ARG A 278 11.20 -5.34 2.54
C ARG A 278 10.57 -6.17 3.65
N ASP A 279 10.42 -5.61 4.85
CA ASP A 279 9.70 -6.26 5.97
C ASP A 279 8.17 -6.01 5.92
N GLU A 280 7.66 -5.35 4.87
CA GLU A 280 6.25 -5.03 4.60
C GLU A 280 5.56 -4.08 5.59
N ILE A 281 6.24 -3.65 6.66
CA ILE A 281 5.68 -2.69 7.63
C ILE A 281 5.74 -1.26 7.09
N ILE A 282 6.89 -0.86 6.53
CA ILE A 282 7.04 0.45 5.88
C ILE A 282 6.51 0.34 4.45
N PRO A 283 5.64 1.25 3.99
CA PRO A 283 5.14 1.21 2.63
C PRO A 283 6.23 1.62 1.63
N VAL A 284 6.21 0.99 0.46
CA VAL A 284 6.98 1.41 -0.72
C VAL A 284 6.67 2.88 -1.03
N TYR A 285 7.68 3.62 -1.48
CA TYR A 285 7.53 5.01 -1.89
C TYR A 285 6.42 5.16 -2.95
N ASN A 286 5.56 6.16 -2.76
CA ASN A 286 4.53 6.55 -3.71
C ASN A 286 4.61 8.05 -3.97
N ALA A 287 4.62 8.46 -5.24
CA ALA A 287 4.69 9.85 -5.65
C ALA A 287 3.47 10.70 -5.25
N SER A 288 2.35 10.07 -4.85
CA SER A 288 1.09 10.76 -4.50
C SER A 288 1.16 11.65 -3.25
N SER A 289 2.07 11.37 -2.31
CA SER A 289 2.24 12.14 -1.06
C SER A 289 3.67 12.04 -0.54
N LEU A 290 4.13 13.02 0.26
CA LEU A 290 5.51 13.05 0.74
C LEU A 290 5.93 11.72 1.37
N GLY A 291 7.03 11.16 0.86
CA GLY A 291 7.56 9.87 1.32
C GLY A 291 7.83 9.89 2.83
N LEU A 292 7.64 8.75 3.50
CA LEU A 292 7.81 8.63 4.95
C LEU A 292 9.22 9.05 5.39
N ILE A 293 10.25 8.66 4.63
CA ILE A 293 11.64 9.02 4.97
C ILE A 293 11.88 10.53 4.84
N PHE A 294 11.29 11.20 3.83
CA PHE A 294 11.35 12.66 3.73
C PHE A 294 10.61 13.34 4.89
N LYS A 295 9.44 12.83 5.29
CA LYS A 295 8.70 13.32 6.47
C LYS A 295 9.54 13.20 7.73
N ILE A 296 10.16 12.04 7.96
CA ILE A 296 11.04 11.81 9.10
C ILE A 296 12.23 12.77 9.08
N PHE A 297 12.85 12.96 7.92
CA PHE A 297 13.95 13.90 7.76
C PHE A 297 13.56 15.32 8.17
N LYS A 298 12.39 15.81 7.73
CA LYS A 298 11.88 17.14 8.12
C LYS A 298 11.84 17.33 9.63
N ILE A 299 11.36 16.32 10.36
CA ILE A 299 11.23 16.38 11.82
C ILE A 299 12.61 16.35 12.48
N ILE A 300 13.49 15.42 12.09
CA ILE A 300 14.84 15.32 12.66
C ILE A 300 15.64 16.61 12.46
N LYS A 301 15.49 17.24 11.29
CA LYS A 301 16.17 18.50 10.96
C LYS A 301 15.41 19.74 11.40
N ASN A 302 14.23 19.59 11.98
CA ASN A 302 13.37 20.68 12.43
C ASN A 302 13.07 21.71 11.31
N ILE A 303 12.71 21.23 10.11
CA ILE A 303 12.37 22.06 8.95
C ILE A 303 10.91 21.89 8.55
N SER A 304 10.25 23.00 8.19
CA SER A 304 8.84 23.00 7.76
C SER A 304 8.65 22.53 6.31
N LYS A 305 9.64 22.80 5.46
CA LYS A 305 9.66 22.44 4.04
C LYS A 305 11.08 22.09 3.62
N ILE A 306 11.21 21.12 2.71
CA ILE A 306 12.49 20.77 2.10
C ILE A 306 12.81 21.78 1.00
N ASN A 307 14.03 22.31 1.02
CA ASN A 307 14.60 23.23 0.06
C ASN A 307 15.99 22.77 -0.38
N GLN A 308 16.65 23.53 -1.26
CA GLN A 308 17.99 23.19 -1.76
C GLN A 308 19.03 23.03 -0.64
N ASN A 309 18.93 23.85 0.42
CA ASN A 309 19.92 23.86 1.50
C ASN A 309 19.59 22.87 2.62
N SER A 310 18.49 22.12 2.51
CA SER A 310 18.02 21.24 3.58
C SER A 310 18.98 20.10 3.89
N PHE A 311 19.84 19.74 2.93
CA PHE A 311 20.82 18.66 3.05
C PHE A 311 22.27 19.16 3.09
N ASP A 312 22.48 20.45 3.37
CA ASP A 312 23.82 20.97 3.63
C ASP A 312 24.44 20.17 4.79
N ASN A 313 25.64 19.64 4.59
CA ASN A 313 26.34 18.76 5.54
C ASN A 313 25.55 17.48 5.90
N PHE A 314 24.73 16.97 4.99
CA PHE A 314 23.98 15.74 5.21
C PHE A 314 24.89 14.52 5.27
N ASN A 315 25.03 13.96 6.47
CA ASN A 315 25.69 12.67 6.67
C ASN A 315 24.72 11.51 6.39
N PHE A 316 24.69 11.07 5.13
CA PHE A 316 23.78 10.01 4.68
C PHE A 316 24.07 8.65 5.33
N ILE A 317 25.32 8.36 5.72
CA ILE A 317 25.72 7.11 6.39
C ILE A 317 25.06 7.03 7.76
N ASN A 318 25.23 8.08 8.58
CA ASN A 318 24.61 8.16 9.91
C ASN A 318 23.09 8.12 9.81
N PHE A 319 22.51 8.81 8.83
CA PHE A 319 21.07 8.78 8.60
C PHE A 319 20.59 7.37 8.21
N THR A 320 21.29 6.68 7.32
CA THR A 320 20.99 5.30 6.91
C THR A 320 20.99 4.36 8.12
N ASN A 321 22.05 4.40 8.93
CA ASN A 321 22.18 3.57 10.13
C ASN A 321 21.06 3.85 11.14
N LEU A 322 20.69 5.12 11.32
CA LEU A 322 19.59 5.50 12.18
C LEU A 322 18.24 4.98 11.68
N MET A 323 17.97 5.06 10.37
CA MET A 323 16.73 4.54 9.77
C MET A 323 16.65 3.01 9.84
N ILE A 324 17.76 2.31 9.61
CA ILE A 324 17.84 0.85 9.75
C ILE A 324 17.60 0.45 11.20
N LYS A 325 18.23 1.13 12.17
CA LYS A 325 18.01 0.87 13.59
C LYS A 325 16.54 1.08 13.96
N MET A 326 15.93 2.18 13.52
CA MET A 326 14.51 2.43 13.73
C MET A 326 13.63 1.32 13.13
N ASN A 327 13.90 0.88 11.91
CA ASN A 327 13.13 -0.18 11.25
C ASN A 327 13.27 -1.53 11.96
N ASN A 328 14.47 -1.86 12.47
CA ASN A 328 14.71 -3.07 13.26
C ASN A 328 13.89 -3.06 14.56
N ILE A 329 13.81 -1.93 15.25
CA ILE A 329 12.99 -1.77 16.46
C ILE A 329 11.51 -1.90 16.12
N LEU A 330 11.07 -1.26 15.04
CA LEU A 330 9.70 -1.33 14.55
C LEU A 330 9.29 -2.79 14.27
N LYS A 331 10.15 -3.55 13.59
CA LYS A 331 9.96 -4.98 13.35
C LYS A 331 9.80 -5.77 14.65
N LYS A 332 10.68 -5.55 15.63
CA LYS A 332 10.61 -6.22 16.94
C LYS A 332 9.32 -5.90 17.70
N ILE A 333 8.78 -4.68 17.57
CA ILE A 333 7.47 -4.31 18.14
C ILE A 333 6.36 -5.18 17.55
N PHE A 334 6.27 -5.29 16.22
CA PHE A 334 5.22 -6.09 15.57
C PHE A 334 5.40 -7.60 15.80
N GLU A 335 6.63 -8.11 15.83
CA GLU A 335 6.93 -9.50 16.18
C GLU A 335 6.54 -9.84 17.63
N LYS A 336 6.68 -8.87 18.55
CA LYS A 336 6.20 -9.02 19.94
C LYS A 336 4.68 -9.15 20.01
N ILE A 337 3.92 -8.57 19.09
CA ILE A 337 2.46 -8.75 19.01
C ILE A 337 2.13 -10.12 18.39
N PHE A 338 2.59 -10.40 17.17
CA PHE A 338 2.46 -11.71 16.52
C PHE A 338 3.79 -12.17 15.94
N THR A 339 4.24 -13.36 16.34
CA THR A 339 5.30 -14.02 15.60
C THR A 339 4.69 -14.71 14.38
N LYS A 340 5.38 -14.71 13.24
CA LYS A 340 4.93 -15.38 12.00
C LYS A 340 4.54 -16.84 12.27
N LYS A 341 5.33 -17.51 13.10
CA LYS A 341 5.13 -18.89 13.54
C LYS A 341 3.84 -19.10 14.32
N LEU A 342 3.55 -18.24 15.30
CA LEU A 342 2.37 -18.37 16.15
C LEU A 342 1.09 -17.93 15.41
N ASN A 343 1.19 -16.92 14.54
CA ASN A 343 0.07 -16.44 13.72
C ASN A 343 -0.44 -17.53 12.75
N ASN A 344 0.47 -18.15 12.00
CA ASN A 344 0.11 -19.19 11.04
C ASN A 344 -0.46 -20.44 11.72
N LYS A 345 0.08 -20.80 12.89
CA LYS A 345 -0.33 -21.99 13.64
C LYS A 345 -1.67 -21.86 14.35
N LEU A 346 -1.94 -20.71 14.98
CA LEU A 346 -3.20 -20.52 15.70
C LEU A 346 -4.36 -20.08 14.80
N PHE A 347 -4.08 -19.46 13.64
CA PHE A 347 -5.11 -18.74 12.88
C PHE A 347 -5.16 -19.06 11.38
N GLY A 348 -4.33 -19.96 10.86
CA GLY A 348 -4.43 -20.54 9.51
C GLY A 348 -4.15 -19.60 8.33
N SER A 349 -4.02 -18.29 8.53
CA SER A 349 -3.64 -17.29 7.52
C SER A 349 -2.82 -16.16 8.14
N GLU A 350 -1.91 -15.55 7.36
CA GLU A 350 -1.10 -14.40 7.80
C GLU A 350 -1.99 -13.18 8.03
N PHE A 351 -2.57 -13.07 9.24
CA PHE A 351 -3.19 -11.82 9.65
C PHE A 351 -2.10 -10.75 9.83
N LYS A 352 -2.13 -9.71 9.00
CA LYS A 352 -1.15 -8.62 9.01
C LYS A 352 -1.61 -7.51 9.94
N VAL A 353 -1.18 -7.52 11.21
CA VAL A 353 -1.55 -6.49 12.20
C VAL A 353 -1.26 -5.07 11.72
N PHE A 354 -0.18 -4.88 10.98
CA PHE A 354 0.16 -3.58 10.42
C PHE A 354 -0.92 -3.02 9.47
N SER A 355 -1.80 -3.86 8.91
CA SER A 355 -2.95 -3.39 8.11
C SER A 355 -3.98 -2.59 8.94
N LEU A 356 -3.93 -2.70 10.27
CA LEU A 356 -4.75 -1.89 11.18
C LEU A 356 -4.11 -0.54 11.55
N ILE A 357 -2.87 -0.30 11.12
CA ILE A 357 -2.10 0.92 11.39
C ILE A 357 -2.08 1.76 10.12
N THR A 358 -2.58 2.99 10.19
CA THR A 358 -2.55 3.91 9.05
C THR A 358 -1.14 4.46 8.81
N ASN A 359 -0.90 5.07 7.64
CA ASN A 359 0.37 5.73 7.33
C ASN A 359 0.74 6.83 8.34
N ASN A 360 -0.24 7.53 8.91
CA ASN A 360 0.00 8.56 9.94
C ASN A 360 0.38 7.92 11.28
N ASN A 361 -0.27 6.81 11.64
CA ASN A 361 0.11 6.06 12.85
C ASN A 361 1.54 5.51 12.74
N LEU A 362 1.91 5.00 11.56
CA LEU A 362 3.28 4.56 11.29
C LEU A 362 4.28 5.72 11.41
N TYR A 363 3.94 6.91 10.91
CA TYR A 363 4.78 8.09 11.06
C TYR A 363 4.99 8.48 12.54
N PHE A 364 3.92 8.47 13.35
CA PHE A 364 4.05 8.68 14.81
C PHE A 364 4.93 7.63 15.48
N LEU A 365 4.81 6.35 15.08
CA LEU A 365 5.64 5.26 15.61
C LEU A 365 7.12 5.46 15.28
N CYS A 366 7.44 5.72 14.00
CA CYS A 366 8.82 5.98 13.56
C CYS A 366 9.44 7.13 14.35
N ILE A 367 8.72 8.24 14.50
CA ILE A 367 9.21 9.42 15.21
C ILE A 367 9.37 9.16 16.72
N SER A 368 8.45 8.41 17.33
CA SER A 368 8.56 8.00 18.74
C SER A 368 9.78 7.12 18.97
N ILE A 369 10.04 6.15 18.08
CA ILE A 369 11.25 5.31 18.14
C ILE A 369 12.51 6.18 18.05
N LEU A 370 12.57 7.09 17.08
CA LEU A 370 13.71 7.97 16.88
C LEU A 370 13.95 8.91 18.07
N SER A 371 12.88 9.46 18.65
CA SER A 371 12.93 10.28 19.86
C SER A 371 13.51 9.50 21.05
N LEU A 372 13.07 8.25 21.25
CA LEU A 372 13.57 7.39 22.32
C LEU A 372 15.02 6.91 22.08
N ILE A 373 15.41 6.66 20.83
CA ILE A 373 16.82 6.38 20.47
C ILE A 373 17.71 7.60 20.81
N LYS A 374 17.27 8.82 20.47
CA LYS A 374 17.97 10.07 20.78
C LYS A 374 18.19 10.22 22.29
N LEU A 375 17.21 9.81 23.10
CA LEU A 375 17.28 9.79 24.56
C LEU A 375 18.03 8.57 25.13
N LYS A 376 18.64 7.73 24.29
CA LYS A 376 19.39 6.53 24.68
C LYS A 376 18.57 5.53 25.51
N ILE A 377 17.26 5.48 25.31
CA ILE A 377 16.41 4.47 25.94
C ILE A 377 16.77 3.09 25.39
N GLU A 378 16.85 2.08 26.26
CA GLU A 378 17.18 0.72 25.84
C GLU A 378 16.12 0.16 24.88
N GLU A 379 16.58 -0.57 23.88
CA GLU A 379 15.71 -1.08 22.82
C GLU A 379 14.56 -1.93 23.35
N LYS A 380 14.81 -2.80 24.35
CA LYS A 380 13.78 -3.62 24.98
C LYS A 380 12.65 -2.79 25.59
N ASP A 381 12.97 -1.61 26.13
CA ASP A 381 12.00 -0.72 26.78
C ASP A 381 11.20 0.06 25.74
N ILE A 382 11.85 0.47 24.65
CA ILE A 382 11.15 1.06 23.48
C ILE A 382 10.14 0.06 22.95
N VAL A 383 10.58 -1.19 22.72
CA VAL A 383 9.72 -2.27 22.24
C VAL A 383 8.57 -2.52 23.21
N LYS A 384 8.85 -2.64 24.52
CA LYS A 384 7.81 -2.87 25.55
C LYS A 384 6.77 -1.76 25.56
N LYS A 385 7.17 -0.49 25.62
CA LYS A 385 6.25 0.65 25.74
C LYS A 385 5.40 0.87 24.48
N LEU A 386 6.01 0.80 23.30
CA LEU A 386 5.29 1.04 22.05
C LEU A 386 4.38 -0.13 21.66
N HIS A 387 4.69 -1.38 22.05
CA HIS A 387 3.76 -2.49 21.79
C HIS A 387 2.45 -2.34 22.58
N ILE A 388 2.50 -1.81 23.81
CA ILE A 388 1.31 -1.52 24.63
C ILE A 388 0.43 -0.48 23.91
N ALA A 389 1.03 0.60 23.42
CA ALA A 389 0.30 1.65 22.71
C ALA A 389 -0.39 1.13 21.43
N ILE A 390 0.29 0.29 20.64
CA ILE A 390 -0.28 -0.29 19.42
C ILE A 390 -1.47 -1.20 19.74
N LEU A 391 -1.34 -2.08 20.74
CA LEU A 391 -2.43 -2.96 21.14
C LEU A 391 -3.63 -2.20 21.68
N TYR A 392 -3.38 -1.13 22.47
CA TYR A 392 -4.42 -0.23 22.94
C TYR A 392 -5.22 0.34 21.77
N HIS A 393 -4.54 0.91 20.77
CA HIS A 393 -5.15 1.46 19.57
C HIS A 393 -6.00 0.42 18.80
N ILE A 394 -5.49 -0.79 18.62
CA ILE A 394 -6.21 -1.88 17.95
C ILE A 394 -7.52 -2.21 18.69
N TYR A 395 -7.49 -2.26 20.02
CA TYR A 395 -8.66 -2.53 20.84
C TYR A 395 -9.66 -1.39 20.84
N VAL A 396 -9.19 -0.14 20.86
CA VAL A 396 -10.07 1.02 20.69
C VAL A 396 -10.74 1.00 19.32
N ILE A 397 -10.02 0.77 18.22
CA ILE A 397 -10.61 0.61 16.88
C ILE A 397 -11.69 -0.47 16.87
N HIS A 398 -11.46 -1.59 17.55
CA HIS A 398 -12.46 -2.66 17.63
C HIS A 398 -13.74 -2.20 18.34
N LEU A 399 -13.60 -1.43 19.43
CA LEU A 399 -14.73 -0.81 20.11
C LEU A 399 -15.45 0.24 19.25
N THR A 400 -14.74 0.94 18.37
CA THR A 400 -15.34 2.03 17.58
C THR A 400 -15.88 1.60 16.21
N ARG A 401 -15.51 0.43 15.70
CA ARG A 401 -16.04 -0.06 14.43
C ARG A 401 -17.52 -0.41 14.59
N LYS A 402 -18.37 0.31 13.84
CA LYS A 402 -19.79 0.00 13.64
C LYS A 402 -19.90 -1.22 12.71
N SER A 403 -20.70 -2.21 13.09
CA SER A 403 -20.75 -3.55 12.47
C SER A 403 -21.80 -3.67 11.36
N SER A 404 -22.77 -2.76 11.29
CA SER A 404 -23.83 -2.75 10.27
C SER A 404 -24.32 -1.33 9.94
N LEU A 405 -25.08 -1.21 8.84
CA LEU A 405 -25.81 0.01 8.44
C LEU A 405 -26.86 0.43 9.48
N ASP A 406 -27.29 -0.48 10.37
CA ASP A 406 -28.26 -0.21 11.43
C ASP A 406 -27.59 0.32 12.73
N ASP A 407 -26.25 0.32 12.81
CA ASP A 407 -25.50 0.84 13.96
C ASP A 407 -25.22 2.36 13.84
N GLU A 408 -25.73 3.05 12.81
CA GLU A 408 -25.47 4.48 12.57
C GLU A 408 -25.99 5.38 13.71
N ASP A 409 -27.01 4.94 14.46
CA ASP A 409 -27.68 5.71 15.51
C ASP A 409 -27.29 5.35 16.97
N GLU A 410 -26.45 4.33 17.21
CA GLU A 410 -25.93 4.07 18.57
C GLU A 410 -24.80 5.06 18.90
N GLU A 411 -25.05 5.97 19.84
CA GLU A 411 -24.02 6.80 20.48
C GLU A 411 -23.05 5.92 21.27
N ASP A 412 -21.76 6.25 21.20
CA ASP A 412 -20.77 5.59 22.05
C ASP A 412 -21.08 5.90 23.52
N ASP A 413 -21.17 4.87 24.36
CA ASP A 413 -21.20 5.03 25.82
C ASP A 413 -20.01 5.89 26.31
N ASP A 414 -20.22 6.70 27.36
CA ASP A 414 -19.24 7.61 27.97
C ASP A 414 -17.90 6.93 28.24
N ASP A 415 -17.95 5.67 28.67
CA ASP A 415 -16.76 4.86 28.91
C ASP A 415 -15.92 4.63 27.64
N ILE A 416 -16.58 4.41 26.50
CA ILE A 416 -15.91 4.22 25.21
C ILE A 416 -15.31 5.55 24.75
N LEU A 417 -16.03 6.67 24.92
CA LEU A 417 -15.51 8.01 24.61
C LEU A 417 -14.23 8.31 25.40
N ILE A 418 -14.23 8.05 26.72
CA ILE A 418 -13.06 8.21 27.58
C ILE A 418 -11.88 7.35 27.06
N LEU A 419 -12.12 6.10 26.68
CA LEU A 419 -11.07 5.22 26.15
C LEU A 419 -10.53 5.71 24.80
N LYS A 420 -11.41 6.21 23.92
CA LYS A 420 -11.00 6.82 22.65
C LYS A 420 -10.11 8.04 22.86
N ASP A 421 -10.37 8.85 23.88
CA ASP A 421 -9.59 10.06 24.15
C ASP A 421 -8.20 9.78 24.71
N LYS A 422 -7.99 8.59 25.27
CA LYS A 422 -6.66 8.14 25.71
C LYS A 422 -5.84 7.51 24.57
N ASP A 423 -6.48 7.17 23.45
CA ASP A 423 -5.80 6.65 22.27
C ASP A 423 -5.05 7.75 21.52
N SER A 424 -3.76 7.88 21.80
CA SER A 424 -2.90 8.90 21.18
C SER A 424 -2.61 8.65 19.69
N PHE A 425 -3.02 7.49 19.14
CA PHE A 425 -3.01 7.24 17.70
C PHE A 425 -4.25 7.76 16.98
N LYS A 426 -5.35 8.00 17.70
CA LYS A 426 -6.59 8.52 17.12
C LYS A 426 -6.31 9.91 16.55
N TYR A 427 -6.59 10.08 15.27
CA TYR A 427 -6.30 11.32 14.57
C TYR A 427 -7.43 11.65 13.59
N MET A 428 -7.89 12.91 13.62
CA MET A 428 -9.07 13.37 12.88
C MET A 428 -8.81 14.65 12.04
N SER A 429 -7.56 14.99 11.69
CA SER A 429 -7.24 16.30 11.08
C SER A 429 -6.37 16.22 9.80
N GLY A 430 -5.83 17.36 9.31
CA GLY A 430 -5.02 17.45 8.09
C GLY A 430 -3.48 17.45 8.30
N GLY A 431 -2.71 17.15 7.24
CA GLY A 431 -1.27 16.83 7.31
C GLY A 431 -0.37 17.76 8.15
N SER A 432 -0.59 19.08 8.16
CA SER A 432 0.21 20.02 8.97
C SER A 432 0.12 19.76 10.48
N HIS A 433 -1.04 19.30 10.97
CA HIS A 433 -1.21 18.97 12.38
C HIS A 433 -0.47 17.66 12.75
N VAL A 434 -0.39 16.69 11.82
CA VAL A 434 0.44 15.49 11.98
C VAL A 434 1.91 15.87 12.18
N ASP A 435 2.44 16.77 11.34
CA ASP A 435 3.82 17.24 11.44
C ASP A 435 4.10 17.96 12.78
N LEU A 436 3.14 18.76 13.28
CA LEU A 436 3.25 19.42 14.59
C LEU A 436 3.31 18.41 15.74
N ILE A 437 2.46 17.37 15.71
CA ILE A 437 2.50 16.30 16.72
C ILE A 437 3.83 15.55 16.63
N CYS A 438 4.28 15.16 15.44
CA CYS A 438 5.58 14.49 15.27
C CYS A 438 6.73 15.33 15.82
N LYS A 439 6.75 16.64 15.54
CA LYS A 439 7.75 17.55 16.10
C LYS A 439 7.70 17.57 17.63
N LYS A 440 6.49 17.67 18.19
CA LYS A 440 6.26 17.59 19.63
C LYS A 440 6.79 16.29 20.25
N ILE A 441 6.53 15.14 19.62
CA ILE A 441 7.04 13.82 20.03
C ILE A 441 8.57 13.77 20.00
N TYR A 442 9.18 14.29 18.94
CA TYR A 442 10.62 14.23 18.73
C TYR A 442 11.41 15.14 19.69
N ASP A 443 10.87 16.31 19.98
CA ASP A 443 11.60 17.34 20.73
C ASP A 443 11.28 17.34 22.23
N SER A 444 10.04 17.06 22.63
CA SER A 444 9.55 17.38 23.98
C SER A 444 8.72 16.29 24.67
N GLU A 445 7.98 15.47 23.94
CA GLU A 445 7.11 14.42 24.50
C GLU A 445 7.39 13.03 23.89
N PRO A 446 8.58 12.43 24.14
CA PRO A 446 8.96 11.12 23.60
C PRO A 446 8.02 9.98 24.01
N ASN A 447 7.26 10.16 25.09
CA ASN A 447 6.29 9.20 25.62
C ASN A 447 4.85 9.44 25.13
N TYR A 448 4.62 10.40 24.23
CA TYR A 448 3.29 10.81 23.79
C TYR A 448 2.32 9.66 23.52
N LEU A 449 2.77 8.63 22.79
CA LEU A 449 1.91 7.50 22.39
C LEU A 449 1.45 6.60 23.53
N TYR A 450 2.12 6.62 24.67
CA TYR A 450 1.82 5.74 25.81
C TYR A 450 1.69 6.47 27.15
N LYS A 451 1.84 7.80 27.19
CA LYS A 451 1.81 8.58 28.43
C LYS A 451 0.46 8.50 29.16
N MET A 452 -0.62 8.29 28.41
CA MET A 452 -2.00 8.20 28.94
C MET A 452 -2.46 6.77 29.20
N ILE A 453 -1.59 5.77 28.99
CA ILE A 453 -1.94 4.36 29.08
C ILE A 453 -1.31 3.77 30.33
N ASP A 454 -2.13 3.54 31.35
CA ASP A 454 -1.76 2.80 32.55
C ASP A 454 -2.52 1.47 32.66
N LYS A 455 -2.17 0.65 33.66
CA LYS A 455 -2.76 -0.68 33.89
C LYS A 455 -4.27 -0.62 34.15
N ASN A 456 -4.78 0.43 34.79
CA ASN A 456 -6.19 0.56 35.14
C ASN A 456 -7.02 0.94 33.91
N ILE A 457 -6.55 1.91 33.13
CA ILE A 457 -7.16 2.32 31.86
C ILE A 457 -7.17 1.12 30.89
N TYR A 458 -6.07 0.37 30.82
CA TYR A 458 -5.99 -0.81 29.98
C TYR A 458 -6.95 -1.92 30.44
N ARG A 459 -7.10 -2.12 31.75
CA ARG A 459 -8.10 -3.06 32.31
C ARG A 459 -9.52 -2.68 31.89
N LYS A 460 -9.88 -1.40 32.02
CA LYS A 460 -11.19 -0.88 31.60
C LYS A 460 -11.44 -1.15 30.10
N LEU A 461 -10.43 -0.92 29.26
CA LEU A 461 -10.47 -1.24 27.84
C LEU A 461 -10.75 -2.72 27.58
N LEU A 462 -10.01 -3.62 28.23
CA LEU A 462 -10.17 -5.06 28.03
C LEU A 462 -11.57 -5.55 28.47
N ASN A 463 -12.10 -5.03 29.58
CA ASN A 463 -13.46 -5.34 30.02
C ASN A 463 -14.50 -4.95 28.96
N LYS A 464 -14.46 -3.70 28.47
CA LYS A 464 -15.37 -3.21 27.41
C LYS A 464 -15.24 -4.00 26.11
N VAL A 465 -14.03 -4.41 25.75
CA VAL A 465 -13.78 -5.26 24.57
C VAL A 465 -14.46 -6.63 24.72
N ILE A 466 -14.42 -7.25 25.90
CA ILE A 466 -15.11 -8.51 26.15
C ILE A 466 -16.63 -8.30 26.12
N GLU A 467 -17.14 -7.27 26.79
CA GLU A 467 -18.58 -6.92 26.80
C GLU A 467 -19.12 -6.76 25.38
N LYS A 468 -18.43 -5.98 24.52
CA LYS A 468 -18.85 -5.78 23.12
C LYS A 468 -18.83 -7.08 22.31
N ASN A 469 -17.87 -7.97 22.55
CA ASN A 469 -17.77 -9.26 21.85
C ASN A 469 -18.90 -10.22 22.23
N ILE A 470 -19.44 -10.10 23.45
CA ILE A 470 -20.63 -10.83 23.88
C ILE A 470 -21.88 -10.28 23.17
N ILE A 471 -22.07 -8.95 23.16
CA ILE A 471 -23.26 -8.30 22.56
C ILE A 471 -23.35 -8.55 21.05
N ASN A 472 -22.23 -8.44 20.32
CA ASN A 472 -22.21 -8.61 18.86
C ASN A 472 -22.69 -9.99 18.38
N LYS A 473 -22.73 -10.99 19.26
CA LYS A 473 -23.34 -12.29 18.95
C LYS A 473 -24.82 -12.18 18.63
N ASP A 474 -25.55 -11.36 19.37
CA ASP A 474 -27.01 -11.32 19.29
C ASP A 474 -27.45 -10.76 17.92
N LYS A 475 -26.59 -9.94 17.29
CA LYS A 475 -26.78 -9.39 15.94
C LYS A 475 -26.38 -10.38 14.81
N GLU A 476 -25.43 -11.31 15.01
CA GLU A 476 -24.97 -12.28 13.99
C GLU A 476 -25.82 -13.58 13.89
N SER A 477 -27.08 -13.55 14.34
CA SER A 477 -27.88 -14.76 14.49
C SER A 477 -27.92 -15.68 13.24
N ASN A 478 -27.41 -16.91 13.43
CA ASN A 478 -27.82 -18.19 12.84
C ASN A 478 -27.45 -18.55 11.38
N LYS A 479 -26.24 -19.10 11.22
CA LYS A 479 -26.12 -20.42 10.55
C LYS A 479 -25.90 -21.50 11.61
N ARG A 480 -26.98 -22.15 12.04
CA ARG A 480 -26.95 -23.25 13.01
C ARG A 480 -25.85 -24.25 12.65
N GLY A 481 -24.91 -24.49 13.58
CA GLY A 481 -23.91 -25.56 13.46
C GLY A 481 -22.50 -25.17 13.00
N LYS A 482 -22.16 -23.87 12.87
CA LYS A 482 -20.79 -23.42 12.59
C LYS A 482 -20.21 -22.58 13.73
N ARG A 483 -18.94 -22.82 14.07
CA ARG A 483 -18.16 -22.01 15.03
C ARG A 483 -17.97 -20.59 14.51
N ARG A 484 -17.94 -19.60 15.41
CA ARG A 484 -17.61 -18.20 15.07
C ARG A 484 -16.18 -18.10 14.55
N ASN A 485 -15.98 -17.26 13.53
CA ASN A 485 -14.63 -16.92 13.08
C ASN A 485 -13.93 -16.07 14.15
N LEU A 486 -12.72 -16.47 14.53
CA LEU A 486 -11.93 -15.76 15.53
C LEU A 486 -11.47 -14.39 15.01
N ASN A 487 -11.98 -13.33 15.62
CA ASN A 487 -11.60 -11.95 15.34
C ASN A 487 -10.24 -11.58 15.97
N ILE A 488 -9.74 -10.37 15.69
CA ILE A 488 -8.43 -9.89 16.17
C ILE A 488 -8.27 -9.87 17.70
N ILE A 489 -9.37 -9.74 18.45
CA ILE A 489 -9.36 -9.78 19.91
C ILE A 489 -8.93 -11.16 20.39
N HIS A 490 -9.61 -12.21 19.92
CA HIS A 490 -9.22 -13.59 20.21
C HIS A 490 -7.77 -13.82 19.84
N LYS A 491 -7.35 -13.36 18.64
CA LYS A 491 -5.99 -13.60 18.16
C LYS A 491 -4.92 -12.98 19.06
N THR A 492 -5.13 -11.73 19.47
CA THR A 492 -4.17 -11.01 20.32
C THR A 492 -4.19 -11.53 21.76
N PHE A 493 -5.36 -11.80 22.34
CA PHE A 493 -5.51 -12.35 23.69
C PHE A 493 -4.76 -13.67 23.83
N TYR A 494 -5.09 -14.64 22.98
CA TYR A 494 -4.47 -15.95 23.06
C TYR A 494 -2.99 -15.91 22.68
N SER A 495 -2.57 -15.04 21.75
CA SER A 495 -1.14 -14.85 21.44
C SER A 495 -0.33 -14.40 22.66
N MET A 496 -0.79 -13.36 23.36
CA MET A 496 -0.12 -12.84 24.57
C MET A 496 -0.16 -13.86 25.71
N PHE A 497 -1.32 -14.46 25.92
CA PHE A 497 -1.49 -15.50 26.92
C PHE A 497 -0.52 -16.66 26.69
N PHE A 498 -0.46 -17.17 25.45
CA PHE A 498 0.39 -18.29 25.09
C PHE A 498 1.88 -17.99 25.30
N LYS A 499 2.32 -16.79 24.91
CA LYS A 499 3.70 -16.31 25.15
C LYS A 499 4.04 -16.18 26.63
N SER A 500 3.05 -15.97 27.50
CA SER A 500 3.26 -15.79 28.94
C SER A 500 3.28 -17.10 29.74
N LYS A 501 2.58 -18.15 29.28
CA LYS A 501 2.35 -19.37 30.08
C LYS A 501 2.85 -20.67 29.47
N VAL A 502 3.03 -20.73 28.16
CA VAL A 502 3.33 -22.01 27.50
C VAL A 502 4.84 -22.17 27.29
N PRO A 503 5.45 -23.29 27.72
CA PRO A 503 6.87 -23.56 27.51
C PRO A 503 7.28 -23.45 26.04
N TYR A 504 8.50 -22.96 25.80
CA TYR A 504 9.00 -22.70 24.44
C TYR A 504 8.97 -23.94 23.55
N ASP A 505 9.25 -25.12 24.10
CA ASP A 505 9.25 -26.39 23.37
C ASP A 505 7.87 -26.74 22.79
N MET A 506 6.80 -26.33 23.47
CA MET A 506 5.44 -26.53 22.97
C MET A 506 5.09 -25.58 21.82
N ILE A 507 5.76 -24.42 21.66
CA ILE A 507 5.51 -23.47 20.55
C ILE A 507 5.79 -24.12 19.16
N ASN A 508 6.52 -25.24 19.13
CA ASN A 508 6.78 -26.03 17.93
C ASN A 508 5.60 -26.91 17.47
N ASN A 509 4.57 -27.12 18.28
CA ASN A 509 3.40 -27.92 17.90
C ASN A 509 2.40 -27.12 17.03
N GLU A 510 1.49 -27.81 16.34
CA GLU A 510 0.28 -27.21 15.78
C GLU A 510 -0.75 -27.03 16.88
N PHE A 511 -1.46 -25.89 16.87
CA PHE A 511 -2.42 -25.53 17.90
C PHE A 511 -3.81 -25.28 17.31
N SER A 512 -4.81 -25.53 18.12
CA SER A 512 -6.21 -25.14 17.89
C SER A 512 -6.70 -24.33 19.08
N ILE A 513 -7.60 -23.38 18.84
CA ILE A 513 -8.37 -22.71 19.90
C ILE A 513 -9.68 -23.48 20.04
N GLU A 514 -9.89 -24.06 21.22
CA GLU A 514 -10.92 -25.05 21.48
C GLU A 514 -11.76 -24.70 22.69
N HIS A 515 -12.92 -25.35 22.79
CA HIS A 515 -13.88 -25.09 23.84
C HIS A 515 -13.63 -25.92 25.09
N ILE A 516 -13.69 -25.30 26.28
CA ILE A 516 -13.71 -26.01 27.57
C ILE A 516 -14.95 -26.90 27.57
N ILE A 517 -16.12 -26.27 27.48
CA ILE A 517 -17.40 -26.92 27.24
C ILE A 517 -17.58 -27.12 25.72
N PRO A 518 -17.60 -28.37 25.21
CA PRO A 518 -17.56 -28.63 23.77
C PRO A 518 -18.64 -27.89 22.98
N PHE A 519 -18.29 -27.37 21.80
CA PHE A 519 -19.24 -26.71 20.89
C PHE A 519 -20.45 -27.59 20.51
N SER A 520 -20.28 -28.91 20.58
CA SER A 520 -21.33 -29.90 20.28
C SER A 520 -22.35 -30.09 21.41
N THR A 521 -22.20 -29.38 22.53
CA THR A 521 -23.08 -29.48 23.71
C THR A 521 -24.50 -29.04 23.36
N LYS A 522 -25.48 -29.88 23.72
CA LYS A 522 -26.90 -29.52 23.60
C LYS A 522 -27.32 -28.70 24.82
N PHE A 523 -28.04 -27.60 24.60
CA PHE A 523 -28.56 -26.73 25.65
C PHE A 523 -29.93 -26.17 25.26
N ASN A 524 -30.69 -25.72 26.25
CA ASN A 524 -31.95 -25.00 26.07
C ASN A 524 -31.73 -23.50 26.34
N GLY A 525 -32.49 -22.65 25.65
CA GLY A 525 -32.39 -21.19 25.77
C GLY A 525 -31.23 -20.59 24.97
N GLU A 526 -30.85 -19.36 25.32
CA GLU A 526 -29.78 -18.62 24.64
C GLU A 526 -28.46 -18.72 25.41
N LEU A 527 -27.42 -19.19 24.72
CA LEU A 527 -26.08 -19.37 25.27
C LEU A 527 -25.02 -19.06 24.21
N ASP A 528 -23.90 -18.45 24.60
CA ASP A 528 -22.75 -18.24 23.71
C ASP A 528 -21.65 -19.25 23.98
N LEU A 529 -21.63 -20.37 23.24
CA LEU A 529 -20.55 -21.34 23.36
C LEU A 529 -19.21 -20.82 22.84
N ASP A 530 -19.18 -19.83 21.96
CA ASP A 530 -17.94 -19.25 21.40
C ASP A 530 -17.38 -18.09 22.25
N ARG A 531 -17.90 -17.91 23.47
CA ARG A 531 -17.44 -16.88 24.41
C ARG A 531 -15.96 -17.07 24.74
N ILE A 532 -15.19 -15.97 24.86
CA ILE A 532 -13.74 -15.99 25.16
C ILE A 532 -13.43 -16.83 26.41
N GLY A 533 -14.25 -16.73 27.46
CA GLY A 533 -14.08 -17.50 28.69
C GLY A 533 -14.27 -19.02 28.56
N ASN A 534 -14.88 -19.48 27.45
CA ASN A 534 -15.02 -20.90 27.13
C ASN A 534 -13.94 -21.39 26.15
N LEU A 535 -13.07 -20.52 25.66
CA LEU A 535 -12.10 -20.84 24.63
C LEU A 535 -10.67 -20.86 25.20
N PHE A 536 -9.86 -21.82 24.78
CA PHE A 536 -8.46 -21.94 25.19
C PHE A 536 -7.58 -22.53 24.07
N PRO A 537 -6.30 -22.13 23.96
CA PRO A 537 -5.39 -22.72 23.00
C PRO A 537 -4.94 -24.11 23.47
N ILE A 538 -4.79 -25.08 22.57
CA ILE A 538 -4.24 -26.40 22.88
C ILE A 538 -3.63 -27.05 21.64
N SER A 539 -2.64 -27.95 21.84
CA SER A 539 -2.09 -28.74 20.74
C SER A 539 -3.19 -29.48 19.99
N LEU A 540 -3.17 -29.40 18.66
CA LEU A 540 -4.15 -30.04 17.79
C LEU A 540 -4.20 -31.56 18.04
N ASN A 541 -3.04 -32.18 18.33
CA ASN A 541 -2.97 -33.61 18.63
C ASN A 541 -3.66 -33.96 19.95
N TYR A 542 -3.46 -33.14 20.99
CA TYR A 542 -4.14 -33.35 22.28
C TYR A 542 -5.66 -33.16 22.13
N ASN A 543 -6.09 -32.15 21.36
CA ASN A 543 -7.49 -31.94 21.06
C ASN A 543 -8.13 -33.14 20.33
N LYS A 544 -7.47 -33.66 19.29
CA LYS A 544 -7.93 -34.87 18.58
C LYS A 544 -8.12 -36.07 19.52
N GLN A 545 -7.23 -36.25 20.50
CA GLN A 545 -7.31 -37.35 21.47
C GLN A 545 -8.47 -37.18 22.46
N ARG A 546 -8.74 -35.95 22.95
CA ARG A 546 -9.91 -35.69 23.80
C ARG A 546 -11.20 -35.86 23.00
N SER A 547 -11.28 -35.23 21.82
CA SER A 547 -12.54 -35.09 21.08
C SER A 547 -13.62 -34.45 21.98
N ASN A 548 -14.87 -34.92 21.92
CA ASN A 548 -15.98 -34.41 22.75
C ASN A 548 -16.03 -35.02 24.17
N LYS A 549 -14.98 -35.71 24.65
CA LYS A 549 -14.96 -36.36 25.97
C LYS A 549 -14.80 -35.32 27.10
N HIS A 550 -14.90 -35.79 28.35
CA HIS A 550 -14.75 -34.97 29.56
C HIS A 550 -13.44 -34.16 29.58
N ILE A 551 -13.44 -32.98 30.21
CA ILE A 551 -12.25 -32.10 30.28
C ILE A 551 -11.09 -32.79 31.03
N GLY A 552 -11.40 -33.57 32.06
CA GLY A 552 -10.43 -34.32 32.86
C GLY A 552 -9.61 -35.33 32.05
N ASN A 553 -10.06 -35.72 30.85
CA ASN A 553 -9.26 -36.57 29.95
C ASN A 553 -7.91 -35.95 29.59
N TYR A 554 -7.79 -34.61 29.61
CA TYR A 554 -6.51 -33.95 29.36
C TYR A 554 -5.45 -34.25 30.42
N LYS A 555 -5.85 -34.62 31.65
CA LYS A 555 -4.91 -35.08 32.68
C LYS A 555 -4.07 -36.27 32.21
N HIS A 556 -4.68 -37.17 31.44
CA HIS A 556 -3.99 -38.34 30.88
C HIS A 556 -3.33 -38.08 29.52
N ILE A 557 -3.83 -37.10 28.76
CA ILE A 557 -3.31 -36.76 27.42
C ILE A 557 -2.09 -35.83 27.50
N CYS A 558 -2.13 -34.86 28.41
CA CYS A 558 -1.13 -33.80 28.53
C CYS A 558 -1.09 -33.26 29.97
N ASN A 559 -0.63 -34.09 30.92
CA ASN A 559 -0.66 -33.79 32.36
C ASN A 559 -0.05 -32.42 32.71
N ASP A 560 1.15 -32.12 32.20
CA ASP A 560 1.82 -30.84 32.51
C ASP A 560 1.02 -29.63 32.04
N TYR A 561 0.43 -29.71 30.84
CA TYR A 561 -0.42 -28.63 30.32
C TYR A 561 -1.74 -28.51 31.09
N TYR A 562 -2.28 -29.64 31.54
CA TYR A 562 -3.50 -29.68 32.34
C TYR A 562 -3.30 -29.01 33.70
N ASP A 563 -2.26 -29.42 34.43
CA ASP A 563 -1.97 -28.93 35.78
C ASP A 563 -1.53 -27.45 35.77
N LEU A 564 -0.71 -27.05 34.80
CA LEU A 564 -0.24 -25.68 34.70
C LEU A 564 -1.36 -24.69 34.32
N PHE A 565 -2.34 -25.13 33.53
CA PHE A 565 -3.27 -24.24 32.86
C PHE A 565 -4.74 -24.68 32.90
N LEU A 566 -5.10 -25.83 32.35
CA LEU A 566 -6.51 -26.19 32.18
C LEU A 566 -7.26 -26.28 33.50
N ASN A 567 -6.63 -26.85 34.52
CA ASN A 567 -7.22 -26.98 35.86
C ASN A 567 -7.47 -25.61 36.53
N LYS A 568 -6.79 -24.54 36.09
CA LYS A 568 -7.07 -23.17 36.56
C LYS A 568 -8.29 -22.55 35.89
N LEU A 569 -8.52 -22.90 34.62
CA LEU A 569 -9.69 -22.44 33.86
C LEU A 569 -10.96 -23.20 34.24
N CYS A 570 -10.86 -24.51 34.50
CA CYS A 570 -12.00 -25.32 34.88
C CYS A 570 -11.52 -26.58 35.59
N THR A 571 -11.89 -26.75 36.87
CA THR A 571 -11.71 -28.03 37.56
C THR A 571 -12.75 -29.05 37.09
N GLU A 572 -12.53 -30.33 37.38
CA GLU A 572 -13.52 -31.38 37.09
C GLU A 572 -14.84 -31.12 37.85
N ASP A 573 -14.77 -30.72 39.12
CA ASP A 573 -15.95 -30.37 39.92
C ASP A 573 -16.74 -29.18 39.36
N GLU A 574 -16.06 -28.18 38.81
CA GLU A 574 -16.70 -27.05 38.12
C GLU A 574 -17.38 -27.51 36.82
N TYR A 575 -16.71 -28.39 36.08
CA TYR A 575 -17.19 -28.92 34.81
C TYR A 575 -18.45 -29.78 34.98
N ASP A 576 -18.46 -30.67 35.97
CA ASP A 576 -19.56 -31.58 36.26
C ASP A 576 -20.82 -30.87 36.79
N LYS A 577 -20.69 -29.65 37.32
CA LYS A 577 -21.85 -28.80 37.66
C LYS A 577 -22.54 -28.21 36.44
N ILE A 578 -21.83 -28.14 35.31
CA ILE A 578 -22.27 -27.45 34.09
C ILE A 578 -22.83 -28.44 33.09
N ILE A 579 -22.18 -29.58 32.88
CA ILE A 579 -22.59 -30.56 31.87
C ILE A 579 -22.65 -31.98 32.40
N TYR A 580 -23.47 -32.80 31.76
CA TYR A 580 -23.40 -34.26 31.87
C TYR A 580 -23.29 -34.92 30.49
N TYR A 581 -22.90 -36.19 30.50
CA TYR A 581 -22.74 -36.98 29.30
C TYR A 581 -23.84 -38.04 29.17
N LYS A 582 -24.72 -37.89 28.17
CA LYS A 582 -25.71 -38.94 27.85
C LYS A 582 -25.03 -40.21 27.34
N THR A 583 -23.96 -40.04 26.58
CA THR A 583 -22.98 -41.07 26.22
C THR A 583 -21.59 -40.44 26.33
N LYS A 584 -20.51 -41.24 26.30
CA LYS A 584 -19.11 -40.78 26.45
C LYS A 584 -18.69 -39.58 25.57
N THR A 585 -19.44 -39.26 24.53
CA THR A 585 -19.14 -38.18 23.56
C THR A 585 -20.33 -37.26 23.26
N LYS A 586 -21.45 -37.38 24.00
CA LYS A 586 -22.65 -36.55 23.82
C LYS A 586 -22.90 -35.67 25.05
N PRO A 587 -22.24 -34.50 25.13
CA PRO A 587 -22.41 -33.56 26.24
C PRO A 587 -23.77 -32.84 26.17
N ILE A 588 -24.40 -32.66 27.32
CA ILE A 588 -25.66 -31.94 27.51
C ILE A 588 -25.49 -30.95 28.67
N MET A 589 -25.86 -29.70 28.44
CA MET A 589 -25.82 -28.62 29.42
C MET A 589 -26.88 -28.83 30.51
N MET A 590 -26.46 -28.88 31.76
CA MET A 590 -27.32 -28.94 32.94
C MET A 590 -27.66 -27.55 33.46
N ASN A 591 -26.66 -26.66 33.50
CA ASN A 591 -26.77 -25.39 34.20
C ASN A 591 -26.11 -24.25 33.41
N ASN A 592 -26.95 -23.47 32.72
CA ASN A 592 -26.52 -22.30 31.95
C ASN A 592 -25.92 -21.20 32.84
N GLU A 593 -26.34 -21.08 34.11
CA GLU A 593 -25.83 -20.05 35.02
C GLU A 593 -24.42 -20.38 35.53
N GLU A 594 -24.16 -21.65 35.86
CA GLU A 594 -22.80 -22.09 36.20
C GLU A 594 -21.85 -21.96 34.99
N TYR A 595 -22.34 -22.23 33.77
CA TYR A 595 -21.58 -21.94 32.55
C TYR A 595 -21.19 -20.46 32.43
N LYS A 596 -22.15 -19.55 32.64
CA LYS A 596 -21.90 -18.11 32.59
C LYS A 596 -20.89 -17.68 33.66
N LYS A 597 -21.00 -18.20 34.89
CA LYS A 597 -20.05 -17.94 35.98
C LYS A 597 -18.64 -18.41 35.62
N LEU A 598 -18.50 -19.61 35.05
CA LEU A 598 -17.22 -20.13 34.56
C LEU A 598 -16.61 -19.19 33.52
N CYS A 599 -17.39 -18.75 32.52
CA CYS A 599 -16.90 -17.85 31.49
C CYS A 599 -16.43 -16.51 32.06
N ILE A 600 -17.21 -15.90 32.98
CA ILE A 600 -16.84 -14.63 33.63
C ILE A 600 -15.54 -14.77 34.43
N LYS A 601 -15.41 -15.86 35.20
CA LYS A 601 -14.18 -16.18 35.95
C LYS A 601 -12.98 -16.26 35.00
N ASN A 602 -13.12 -16.99 33.90
CA ASN A 602 -12.04 -17.22 32.95
C ASN A 602 -11.66 -15.97 32.17
N GLU A 603 -12.63 -15.14 31.80
CA GLU A 603 -12.38 -13.84 31.17
C GLU A 603 -11.60 -12.91 32.09
N LYS A 604 -11.98 -12.83 33.37
CA LYS A 604 -11.24 -12.05 34.38
C LYS A 604 -9.82 -12.57 34.54
N TYR A 605 -9.64 -13.89 34.62
CA TYR A 605 -8.33 -14.52 34.68
C TYR A 605 -7.46 -14.19 33.46
N LEU A 606 -8.02 -14.29 32.24
CA LEU A 606 -7.31 -13.95 31.01
C LEU A 606 -6.90 -12.48 30.96
N ILE A 607 -7.78 -11.56 31.39
CA ILE A 607 -7.45 -10.13 31.49
C ILE A 607 -6.29 -9.89 32.45
N ASP A 608 -6.32 -10.51 33.64
CA ASP A 608 -5.25 -10.37 34.63
C ASP A 608 -3.90 -10.85 34.09
N GLU A 609 -3.89 -11.98 33.39
CA GLU A 609 -2.68 -12.53 32.80
C GLU A 609 -2.14 -11.67 31.65
N ILE A 610 -3.02 -11.13 30.80
CA ILE A 610 -2.63 -10.17 29.76
C ILE A 610 -2.05 -8.91 30.38
N LEU A 611 -2.68 -8.34 31.41
CA LEU A 611 -2.16 -7.14 32.06
C LEU A 611 -0.81 -7.38 32.74
N ASN A 612 -0.61 -8.56 33.34
CA ASN A 612 0.69 -8.94 33.89
C ASN A 612 1.74 -9.09 32.79
N TYR A 613 1.39 -9.72 31.66
CA TYR A 613 2.27 -9.78 30.50
C TYR A 613 2.64 -8.38 29.98
N LEU A 614 1.67 -7.47 29.83
CA LEU A 614 1.93 -6.15 29.26
C LEU A 614 2.78 -5.27 30.18
N PHE A 615 2.49 -5.23 31.48
CA PHE A 615 3.08 -4.24 32.39
C PHE A 615 4.20 -4.79 33.27
N ASN A 616 4.17 -6.08 33.63
CA ASN A 616 5.10 -6.67 34.60
C ASN A 616 6.19 -7.53 33.98
N SER A 617 6.11 -7.89 32.69
CA SER A 617 7.11 -8.72 32.00
C SER A 617 8.24 -7.96 31.32
#